data_AF-A0A7M3Z7X5-F1
#
_entry.id   AF-A0A7M3Z7X5-F1
#
_cell.length_a   1.000
_cell.length_b   1.000
_cell.length_c   1.000
_cell.angle_alpha   90.00
_cell.angle_beta   90.00
_cell.angle_gamma   90.00
#
_symmetry.space_group_name_H-M   'P 1'
#
loop_
_entity.id
_entity.type
_entity.pdbx_description
1 polymer ?
#
loop_
_entity_poly.entity_id
_entity_poly.type
_entity_poly.pdbx_seq_one_letter_code
_entity_poly.pdbx_strand_id
1 'polypeptide(L)'
;YGDTRQDLENPLAAVQMGLIYVNPQGPNANPDPLLSAQDIRETFSRMAMNDEETVALTAGGHTFGKAHGAGPDDHVGPEPEGAALEEQGFGWISSHGSGVGRDTITSGIEGAWTANPTQWDNGYFDMLFKYDDTWELTKSPAGAHQWTPSNQEEADMAPDAEDASIKVPTMMTTADMAMIRDPEYRKISKHFHENPEAFADAFQKAWFKLLHRDMGPKSRYLGPDVPDEDFIWQDPVPAGSTSYDVAALKDAIKGSGLSIAEMVETAWASASTFRGSDNRGGANGARIRLSPQKDWEGNKPAQLSKVLGVLEPLAEAHGASVADTIVLAGCAAIEMASGADVPFSPGRGDATDEHTDGDSFAYLEPVSCGFRNFLKQNYAVMPEEMMLDKAQLLGLSAPEMTVLVGGLRAMGVSSDERGLWSDGTSLDTSFFSTLLDMNVAWTPTGSNSYQAKDRSTGADVRTATRYDLVFGSNSQLRAIAEVYAQNDNKDKFVADFIAAWNKVMNADRF
;
A
#
# COMPACT_ATOMS: atom_id res chain seq x y z
N TYR A 1 5.10 -6.98 20.71
CA TYR A 1 6.53 -7.07 20.32
C TYR A 1 6.96 -8.51 20.45
N GLY A 2 7.45 -9.12 19.37
CA GLY A 2 8.06 -10.45 19.40
C GLY A 2 9.47 -10.43 19.99
N ASP A 3 10.31 -11.38 19.56
CA ASP A 3 11.69 -11.52 20.00
C ASP A 3 12.61 -10.43 19.39
N THR A 4 12.20 -9.81 18.29
CA THR A 4 12.86 -8.65 17.69
C THR A 4 11.88 -7.50 17.42
N ARG A 5 12.41 -6.30 17.23
CA ARG A 5 11.60 -5.11 16.92
C ARG A 5 11.14 -5.04 15.46
N GLN A 6 11.72 -5.87 14.61
CA GLN A 6 11.27 -6.10 13.24
C GLN A 6 10.01 -6.99 13.19
N ASP A 7 9.56 -7.51 14.35
CA ASP A 7 8.38 -8.37 14.46
C ASP A 7 7.07 -7.56 14.55
N LEU A 8 7.05 -6.29 14.14
CA LEU A 8 5.78 -5.55 13.99
C LEU A 8 4.94 -6.27 12.93
N GLU A 9 3.72 -6.66 13.27
CA GLU A 9 2.88 -7.45 12.37
C GLU A 9 2.53 -6.65 11.11
N ASN A 10 2.65 -7.27 9.93
CA ASN A 10 2.13 -6.66 8.71
C ASN A 10 0.59 -6.69 8.72
N PRO A 11 -0.09 -5.62 8.26
CA PRO A 11 0.46 -4.46 7.53
C PRO A 11 0.69 -3.21 8.42
N LEU A 12 0.84 -3.35 9.74
CA LEU A 12 0.99 -2.19 10.63
C LEU A 12 2.31 -1.45 10.40
N ALA A 13 2.27 -0.14 10.53
CA ALA A 13 3.43 0.76 10.41
C ALA A 13 3.58 1.70 11.62
N ALA A 14 2.87 1.43 12.72
CA ALA A 14 2.96 2.17 13.98
C ALA A 14 3.12 1.20 15.16
N VAL A 15 3.87 1.63 16.18
CA VAL A 15 4.27 0.75 17.29
C VAL A 15 3.17 0.51 18.33
N GLN A 16 2.17 1.40 18.38
CA GLN A 16 1.01 1.31 19.26
C GLN A 16 -0.23 1.82 18.52
N MET A 17 -1.40 1.25 18.85
CA MET A 17 -2.69 1.71 18.34
C MET A 17 -2.90 3.20 18.68
N GLY A 18 -3.28 4.00 17.69
CA GLY A 18 -3.52 5.43 17.83
C GLY A 18 -2.29 6.33 17.66
N LEU A 19 -1.08 5.78 17.51
CA LEU A 19 0.11 6.56 17.14
C LEU A 19 0.30 6.61 15.62
N ILE A 20 1.00 7.65 15.16
CA ILE A 20 1.38 7.79 13.75
C ILE A 20 2.55 6.84 13.39
N TYR A 21 3.64 6.88 14.18
CA TYR A 21 4.85 6.07 13.96
C TYR A 21 5.29 5.41 15.26
N VAL A 22 5.98 6.18 16.11
CA VAL A 22 6.64 5.72 17.33
C VAL A 22 6.12 6.47 18.55
N ASN A 23 6.41 5.93 19.74
CA ASN A 23 6.16 6.63 20.99
C ASN A 23 7.27 7.65 21.25
N PRO A 24 6.96 8.95 21.42
CA PRO A 24 7.98 10.00 21.57
C PRO A 24 8.78 9.91 22.88
N GLN A 25 8.22 9.25 23.90
CA GLN A 25 8.94 8.98 25.16
C GLN A 25 9.94 7.82 25.01
N GLY A 26 9.90 7.12 23.88
CA GLY A 26 10.63 5.90 23.62
C GLY A 26 9.73 4.65 23.77
N PRO A 27 10.28 3.47 23.46
CA PRO A 27 9.50 2.24 23.28
C PRO A 27 8.80 1.81 24.56
N ASN A 28 7.47 1.71 24.54
CA ASN A 28 6.65 1.50 25.74
C ASN A 28 6.97 2.51 26.87
N ALA A 29 7.24 3.77 26.50
CA ALA A 29 7.70 4.85 27.37
C ALA A 29 9.03 4.59 28.11
N ASN A 30 9.86 3.63 27.63
CA ASN A 30 11.25 3.49 28.06
C ASN A 30 12.11 4.55 27.35
N PRO A 31 12.70 5.53 28.05
CA PRO A 31 13.43 6.64 27.45
C PRO A 31 14.85 6.26 27.02
N ASP A 32 14.96 5.23 26.19
CA ASP A 32 16.21 4.78 25.57
C ASP A 32 16.25 5.22 24.10
N PRO A 33 17.12 6.19 23.75
CA PRO A 33 17.23 6.69 22.38
C PRO A 33 17.68 5.65 21.35
N LEU A 34 18.52 4.69 21.72
CA LEU A 34 19.00 3.65 20.80
C LEU A 34 17.89 2.67 20.46
N LEU A 35 17.08 2.33 21.45
CA LEU A 35 15.88 1.53 21.23
C LEU A 35 14.82 2.31 20.44
N SER A 36 14.68 3.61 20.69
CA SER A 36 13.80 4.47 19.90
C SER A 36 14.23 4.53 18.42
N ALA A 37 15.54 4.57 18.13
CA ALA A 37 16.05 4.58 16.76
C ALA A 37 15.62 3.35 15.95
N GLN A 38 15.55 2.17 16.58
CA GLN A 38 15.09 0.94 15.94
C GLN A 38 13.62 1.03 15.53
N ASP A 39 12.75 1.52 16.43
CA ASP A 39 11.33 1.71 16.14
C ASP A 39 11.12 2.77 15.05
N ILE A 40 11.90 3.86 15.08
CA ILE A 40 11.86 4.92 14.06
C ILE A 40 12.20 4.32 12.70
N ARG A 41 13.33 3.60 12.62
CA ARG A 41 13.79 3.00 11.35
C ARG A 41 12.78 2.03 10.76
N GLU A 42 12.24 1.15 11.59
CA GLU A 42 11.24 0.17 11.17
C GLU A 42 9.96 0.83 10.65
N THR A 43 9.41 1.77 11.42
CA THR A 43 8.12 2.41 11.08
C THR A 43 8.24 3.36 9.89
N PHE A 44 9.31 4.15 9.80
CA PHE A 44 9.55 5.02 8.64
C PHE A 44 9.81 4.22 7.37
N SER A 45 10.58 3.12 7.45
CA SER A 45 10.79 2.21 6.32
C SER A 45 9.47 1.62 5.79
N ARG A 46 8.57 1.19 6.70
CA ARG A 46 7.21 0.72 6.33
C ARG A 46 6.33 1.81 5.72
N MET A 47 6.68 3.07 5.91
CA MET A 47 6.06 4.23 5.26
C MET A 47 6.91 4.79 4.12
N ALA A 48 7.78 3.98 3.54
CA ALA A 48 8.60 4.33 2.37
C ALA A 48 9.54 5.52 2.58
N MET A 49 10.07 5.69 3.79
CA MET A 49 11.11 6.67 4.11
C MET A 49 12.40 5.97 4.53
N ASN A 50 13.51 6.30 3.87
CA ASN A 50 14.83 5.80 4.25
C ASN A 50 15.44 6.61 5.41
N ASP A 51 16.65 6.24 5.87
CA ASP A 51 17.29 6.91 7.01
C ASP A 51 17.55 8.41 6.77
N GLU A 52 17.93 8.82 5.56
CA GLU A 52 18.17 10.24 5.21
C GLU A 52 16.87 11.05 5.24
N GLU A 53 15.82 10.54 4.58
CA GLU A 53 14.49 11.13 4.57
C GLU A 53 13.91 11.21 5.99
N THR A 54 14.15 10.19 6.82
CA THR A 54 13.68 10.13 8.21
C THR A 54 14.31 11.20 9.09
N VAL A 55 15.64 11.36 9.01
CA VAL A 55 16.35 12.42 9.75
C VAL A 55 15.90 13.79 9.23
N ALA A 56 15.80 13.97 7.92
CA ALA A 56 15.37 15.23 7.32
C ALA A 56 13.95 15.62 7.74
N LEU A 57 12.98 14.69 7.71
CA LEU A 57 11.60 14.94 8.13
C LEU A 57 11.50 15.24 9.63
N THR A 58 12.21 14.48 10.47
CA THR A 58 12.18 14.67 11.92
C THR A 58 12.77 16.03 12.29
N ALA A 59 14.00 16.31 11.85
CA ALA A 59 14.68 17.57 12.14
C ALA A 59 13.97 18.77 11.50
N GLY A 60 13.49 18.62 10.26
CA GLY A 60 12.81 19.69 9.53
C GLY A 60 11.46 20.05 10.14
N GLY A 61 10.67 19.04 10.55
CA GLY A 61 9.43 19.25 11.27
C GLY A 61 9.65 19.89 12.64
N HIS A 62 10.57 19.34 13.43
CA HIS A 62 10.88 19.82 14.78
C HIS A 62 11.79 21.07 14.81
N THR A 63 12.12 21.65 13.66
CA THR A 63 12.64 23.04 13.59
C THR A 63 11.54 24.05 13.97
N PHE A 64 10.26 23.66 13.84
CA PHE A 64 9.11 24.52 14.08
C PHE A 64 8.28 24.09 15.29
N GLY A 65 7.63 25.07 15.91
CA GLY A 65 6.59 24.88 16.91
C GLY A 65 7.08 24.36 18.25
N LYS A 66 6.17 23.66 18.95
CA LYS A 66 6.39 23.08 20.28
C LYS A 66 5.46 21.89 20.54
N ALA A 67 5.77 21.09 21.54
CA ALA A 67 4.82 20.15 22.14
C ALA A 67 4.00 20.82 23.26
N HIS A 68 2.92 20.18 23.67
CA HIS A 68 1.97 20.69 24.68
C HIS A 68 1.66 19.64 25.76
N GLY A 69 1.97 19.98 27.01
CA GLY A 69 1.92 19.16 28.21
C GLY A 69 1.99 20.01 29.47
N ALA A 70 1.28 21.15 29.48
CA ALA A 70 1.31 22.15 30.54
C ALA A 70 0.84 21.64 31.91
N GLY A 71 0.05 20.57 31.93
CA GLY A 71 -0.43 19.92 33.15
C GLY A 71 -0.81 18.46 32.92
N PRO A 72 -1.26 17.76 33.97
CA PRO A 72 -1.60 16.34 33.91
C PRO A 72 -2.71 16.01 32.90
N ASP A 73 -2.61 14.83 32.27
CA ASP A 73 -3.54 14.37 31.23
C ASP A 73 -4.97 14.14 31.74
N ASP A 74 -5.19 14.03 33.06
CA ASP A 74 -6.53 13.88 33.66
C ASP A 74 -7.40 15.14 33.52
N HIS A 75 -6.81 16.25 33.10
CA HIS A 75 -7.52 17.46 32.72
C HIS A 75 -8.14 17.40 31.32
N VAL A 76 -7.70 16.47 30.47
CA VAL A 76 -8.12 16.37 29.07
C VAL A 76 -9.39 15.53 28.95
N GLY A 77 -10.44 16.12 28.41
CA GLY A 77 -11.72 15.45 28.15
C GLY A 77 -11.67 14.42 27.02
N PRO A 78 -12.81 13.78 26.72
CA PRO A 78 -12.91 12.78 25.66
C PRO A 78 -12.49 13.31 24.28
N GLU A 79 -11.97 12.42 23.44
CA GLU A 79 -11.71 12.64 22.02
C GLU A 79 -12.98 12.99 21.24
N PRO A 80 -12.90 13.54 20.01
CA PRO A 80 -14.06 14.07 19.29
C PRO A 80 -15.25 13.12 19.15
N GLU A 81 -15.03 11.83 18.87
CA GLU A 81 -16.11 10.84 18.74
C GLU A 81 -16.72 10.41 20.10
N GLY A 82 -15.99 10.64 21.19
CA GLY A 82 -16.46 10.43 22.56
C GLY A 82 -16.99 11.69 23.24
N ALA A 83 -16.86 12.85 22.60
CA ALA A 83 -17.24 14.15 23.16
C ALA A 83 -18.76 14.37 23.16
N ALA A 84 -19.20 15.32 23.99
CA ALA A 84 -20.60 15.69 24.06
C ALA A 84 -21.06 16.44 22.79
N LEU A 85 -22.35 16.37 22.46
CA LEU A 85 -22.91 16.95 21.24
C LEU A 85 -22.66 18.47 21.14
N GLU A 86 -22.68 19.17 22.28
CA GLU A 86 -22.43 20.61 22.40
C GLU A 86 -21.00 21.02 22.00
N GLU A 87 -20.04 20.09 21.95
CA GLU A 87 -18.67 20.34 21.48
C GLU A 87 -18.57 20.41 19.95
N GLN A 88 -19.65 20.13 19.22
CA GLN A 88 -19.78 20.37 17.78
C GLN A 88 -18.62 19.80 16.93
N GLY A 89 -18.19 18.57 17.27
CA GLY A 89 -17.13 17.86 16.56
C GLY A 89 -15.71 18.18 17.04
N PHE A 90 -15.55 19.03 18.06
CA PHE A 90 -14.31 19.13 18.82
C PHE A 90 -14.23 18.06 19.92
N GLY A 91 -13.04 17.91 20.50
CA GLY A 91 -12.75 17.01 21.61
C GLY A 91 -11.48 17.43 22.33
N TRP A 92 -11.03 16.63 23.30
CA TRP A 92 -9.87 16.90 24.14
C TRP A 92 -9.95 18.24 24.89
N ILE A 93 -11.16 18.67 25.25
CA ILE A 93 -11.37 19.92 25.98
C ILE A 93 -10.67 19.83 27.34
N SER A 94 -9.73 20.75 27.58
CA SER A 94 -8.91 20.76 28.79
C SER A 94 -9.51 21.63 29.87
N SER A 95 -9.53 21.10 31.10
CA SER A 95 -9.87 21.84 32.32
C SER A 95 -8.66 22.49 33.01
N HIS A 96 -7.45 22.34 32.44
CA HIS A 96 -6.22 22.88 32.99
C HIS A 96 -6.07 24.37 32.65
N GLY A 97 -5.98 25.24 33.66
CA GLY A 97 -5.83 26.67 33.44
C GLY A 97 -6.93 27.24 32.55
N SER A 98 -6.54 27.89 31.45
CA SER A 98 -7.45 28.36 30.40
C SER A 98 -7.86 27.28 29.38
N GLY A 99 -7.19 26.13 29.37
CA GLY A 99 -7.39 25.02 28.44
C GLY A 99 -6.75 25.21 27.06
N VAL A 100 -6.13 26.37 26.79
CA VAL A 100 -5.53 26.75 25.51
C VAL A 100 -4.25 27.58 25.74
N GLY A 101 -3.57 28.00 24.67
CA GLY A 101 -2.38 28.84 24.78
C GLY A 101 -1.27 28.17 25.58
N ARG A 102 -0.71 28.86 26.59
CA ARG A 102 0.31 28.31 27.49
C ARG A 102 -0.16 27.13 28.34
N ASP A 103 -1.48 26.98 28.53
CA ASP A 103 -2.09 25.91 29.33
C ASP A 103 -2.52 24.68 28.50
N THR A 104 -2.16 24.65 27.21
CA THR A 104 -2.55 23.57 26.30
C THR A 104 -1.92 22.24 26.72
N ILE A 105 -2.70 21.15 26.61
CA ILE A 105 -2.24 19.77 26.78
C ILE A 105 -2.62 18.99 25.52
N THR A 106 -1.67 18.27 24.94
CA THR A 106 -1.89 17.43 23.76
C THR A 106 -1.15 16.11 23.88
N SER A 107 0.19 16.12 23.80
CA SER A 107 1.01 14.90 23.89
C SER A 107 1.47 14.60 25.31
N GLY A 108 1.32 15.55 26.23
CA GLY A 108 1.89 15.51 27.56
C GLY A 108 3.39 15.87 27.60
N ILE A 109 4.06 16.02 26.46
CA ILE A 109 5.43 16.56 26.37
C ILE A 109 5.34 18.09 26.29
N GLU A 110 6.24 18.82 26.94
CA GLU A 110 6.17 20.28 27.03
C GLU A 110 7.47 20.96 26.62
N GLY A 111 7.36 21.92 25.71
CA GLY A 111 8.46 22.79 25.29
C GLY A 111 8.67 22.84 23.78
N ALA A 112 9.38 23.86 23.32
CA ALA A 112 9.85 24.00 21.94
C ALA A 112 11.20 23.30 21.76
N TRP A 113 11.54 22.92 20.52
CA TRP A 113 12.83 22.33 20.20
C TRP A 113 13.94 23.36 19.98
N THR A 114 13.57 24.55 19.48
CA THR A 114 14.50 25.61 19.06
C THR A 114 14.21 26.93 19.77
N ALA A 115 15.18 27.84 19.78
CA ALA A 115 15.01 29.20 20.31
C ALA A 115 14.11 30.08 19.41
N ASN A 116 13.96 29.72 18.13
CA ASN A 116 13.17 30.45 17.13
C ASN A 116 12.08 29.55 16.51
N PRO A 117 11.06 29.10 17.27
CA PRO A 117 10.13 28.06 16.84
C PRO A 117 9.24 28.43 15.64
N THR A 118 9.29 29.66 15.14
CA THR A 118 8.51 30.13 13.98
C THR A 118 9.39 30.53 12.80
N GLN A 119 10.66 30.13 12.78
CA GLN A 119 11.61 30.48 11.73
C GLN A 119 12.30 29.21 11.23
N TRP A 120 12.48 29.11 9.91
CA TRP A 120 13.35 28.08 9.34
C TRP A 120 14.80 28.48 9.60
N ASP A 121 15.50 27.68 10.40
CA ASP A 121 16.93 27.78 10.66
C ASP A 121 17.50 26.38 10.95
N ASN A 122 18.77 26.30 11.31
CA ASN A 122 19.42 25.03 11.68
C ASN A 122 19.34 24.76 13.20
N GLY A 123 18.46 25.47 13.91
CA GLY A 123 18.41 25.53 15.37
C GLY A 123 18.20 24.17 16.01
N TYR A 124 17.46 23.26 15.38
CA TYR A 124 17.27 21.90 15.87
C TYR A 124 18.61 21.16 16.05
N PHE A 125 19.45 21.15 15.00
CA PHE A 125 20.76 20.52 15.07
C PHE A 125 21.76 21.29 15.93
N ASP A 126 21.70 22.63 15.90
CA ASP A 126 22.53 23.47 16.78
C ASP A 126 22.30 23.11 18.25
N MET A 127 21.04 22.95 18.66
CA MET A 127 20.69 22.52 20.02
C MET A 127 21.20 21.11 20.32
N LEU A 128 20.91 20.14 19.45
CA LEU A 128 21.31 18.75 19.66
C LEU A 128 22.83 18.59 19.83
N PHE A 129 23.63 19.23 18.96
CA PHE A 129 25.08 19.09 18.97
C PHE A 129 25.80 20.05 19.93
N LYS A 130 25.28 21.26 20.20
CA LYS A 130 25.85 22.16 21.22
C LYS A 130 25.83 21.53 22.61
N TYR A 131 24.77 20.80 22.91
CA TYR A 131 24.52 20.18 24.22
C TYR A 131 24.73 18.66 24.25
N ASP A 132 25.44 18.09 23.27
CA ASP A 132 25.58 16.64 23.05
C ASP A 132 25.92 15.84 24.32
N ASP A 133 26.82 16.37 25.17
CA ASP A 133 27.27 15.72 26.40
C ASP A 133 26.48 16.13 27.67
N THR A 134 25.49 17.01 27.53
CA THR A 134 24.82 17.69 28.66
C THR A 134 23.30 17.52 28.68
N TRP A 135 22.74 16.78 27.73
CA TRP A 135 21.32 16.38 27.73
C TRP A 135 21.02 15.48 28.95
N GLU A 136 20.06 15.89 29.76
CA GLU A 136 19.56 15.13 30.90
C GLU A 136 18.10 14.74 30.72
N LEU A 137 17.77 13.51 31.14
CA LEU A 137 16.40 13.03 31.17
C LEU A 137 15.64 13.74 32.28
N THR A 138 14.51 14.33 31.93
CA THR A 138 13.62 15.04 32.84
C THR A 138 12.16 14.62 32.63
N LYS A 139 11.24 15.28 33.33
CA LYS A 139 9.80 15.09 33.26
C LYS A 139 9.11 16.40 32.89
N SER A 140 8.15 16.33 31.97
CA SER A 140 7.25 17.44 31.68
C SER A 140 6.33 17.75 32.88
N PRO A 141 5.61 18.87 32.89
CA PRO A 141 4.56 19.12 33.87
C PRO A 141 3.47 18.04 33.91
N ALA A 142 3.18 17.39 32.77
CA ALA A 142 2.27 16.25 32.69
C ALA A 142 2.88 14.90 33.17
N GLY A 143 4.19 14.87 33.43
CA GLY A 143 4.90 13.66 33.86
C GLY A 143 5.41 12.76 32.72
N ALA A 144 5.45 13.26 31.48
CA ALA A 144 6.05 12.56 30.35
C ALA A 144 7.59 12.63 30.39
N HIS A 145 8.27 11.58 29.95
CA HIS A 145 9.72 11.60 29.76
C HIS A 145 10.13 12.52 28.59
N GLN A 146 11.05 13.45 28.85
CA GLN A 146 11.66 14.32 27.83
C GLN A 146 13.09 14.69 28.25
N TRP A 147 13.83 15.39 27.39
CA TRP A 147 15.22 15.75 27.62
C TRP A 147 15.40 17.26 27.60
N THR A 148 16.26 17.78 28.48
CA THR A 148 16.66 19.20 28.51
C THR A 148 18.17 19.30 28.69
N PRO A 149 18.86 20.35 28.23
CA PRO A 149 20.25 20.55 28.58
C PRO A 149 20.39 20.98 30.04
N SER A 150 21.26 20.31 30.79
CA SER A 150 21.55 20.63 32.21
C SER A 150 22.21 22.00 32.42
N ASN A 151 22.81 22.57 31.37
CA ASN A 151 23.50 23.85 31.36
C ASN A 151 23.01 24.79 30.24
N GLN A 152 21.71 24.77 29.95
CA GLN A 152 21.12 25.60 28.89
C GLN A 152 21.40 27.10 29.09
N GLU A 153 21.91 27.75 28.05
CA GLU A 153 22.09 29.19 27.98
C GLU A 153 20.75 29.91 27.71
N GLU A 154 20.58 31.11 28.27
CA GLU A 154 19.35 31.91 28.09
C GLU A 154 19.06 32.26 26.62
N ALA A 155 20.11 32.42 25.81
CA ALA A 155 19.99 32.68 24.36
C ALA A 155 19.37 31.51 23.60
N ASP A 156 19.48 30.30 24.13
CA ASP A 156 18.96 29.07 23.53
C ASP A 156 17.58 28.70 24.09
N MET A 157 17.04 29.49 25.01
CA MET A 157 15.67 29.32 25.51
C MET A 157 14.65 29.89 24.52
N ALA A 158 13.54 29.17 24.36
CA ALA A 158 12.44 29.58 23.51
C ALA A 158 11.64 30.72 24.15
N PRO A 159 10.99 31.58 23.35
CA PRO A 159 9.94 32.45 23.86
C PRO A 159 8.73 31.64 24.35
N ASP A 160 8.06 32.10 25.41
CA ASP A 160 6.74 31.60 25.78
C ASP A 160 5.74 31.82 24.63
N ALA A 161 4.76 30.91 24.51
CA ALA A 161 3.83 30.88 23.38
C ALA A 161 2.91 32.12 23.30
N GLU A 162 2.70 32.83 24.41
CA GLU A 162 1.81 34.00 24.45
C GLU A 162 2.54 35.30 24.83
N ASP A 163 3.71 35.21 25.47
CA ASP A 163 4.52 36.37 25.83
C ASP A 163 6.01 36.13 25.53
N ALA A 164 6.47 36.63 24.37
CA ALA A 164 7.85 36.47 23.93
C ALA A 164 8.91 37.10 24.85
N SER A 165 8.52 37.93 25.84
CA SER A 165 9.44 38.44 26.85
C SER A 165 9.79 37.41 27.93
N ILE A 166 8.99 36.34 28.06
CA ILE A 166 9.23 35.22 28.95
C ILE A 166 10.05 34.16 28.19
N LYS A 167 11.13 33.71 28.82
CA LYS A 167 11.96 32.62 28.32
C LYS A 167 11.59 31.30 29.00
N VAL A 168 11.39 30.27 28.20
CA VAL A 168 11.08 28.91 28.65
C VAL A 168 12.12 27.90 28.15
N PRO A 169 12.41 26.84 28.91
CA PRO A 169 13.35 25.82 28.48
C PRO A 169 12.93 25.18 27.15
N THR A 170 13.92 24.84 26.33
CA THR A 170 13.68 23.97 25.16
C THR A 170 13.74 22.51 25.58
N MET A 171 13.27 21.62 24.72
CA MET A 171 13.26 20.19 24.99
C MET A 171 13.59 19.36 23.75
N MET A 172 13.96 18.10 23.98
CA MET A 172 14.03 17.05 22.97
C MET A 172 13.24 15.84 23.47
N THR A 173 12.56 15.14 22.58
CA THR A 173 11.94 13.84 22.89
C THR A 173 12.99 12.73 22.89
N THR A 174 12.67 11.53 23.40
CA THR A 174 13.57 10.38 23.27
C THR A 174 13.80 10.03 21.79
N ALA A 175 12.79 10.25 20.94
CA ALA A 175 12.90 10.05 19.50
C ALA A 175 13.85 11.08 18.84
N ASP A 176 13.85 12.33 19.30
CA ASP A 176 14.82 13.35 18.85
C ASP A 176 16.24 12.98 19.25
N MET A 177 16.42 12.52 20.50
CA MET A 177 17.73 12.06 20.97
C MET A 177 18.27 10.91 20.11
N ALA A 178 17.42 10.08 19.51
CA ALA A 178 17.84 9.02 18.62
C ALA A 178 18.64 9.54 17.41
N MET A 179 18.34 10.75 16.93
CA MET A 179 19.02 11.37 15.77
C MET A 179 20.53 11.57 15.99
N ILE A 180 20.97 11.75 17.24
CA ILE A 180 22.39 11.93 17.58
C ILE A 180 22.98 10.78 18.40
N ARG A 181 22.17 9.80 18.82
CA ARG A 181 22.61 8.64 19.61
C ARG A 181 22.78 7.39 18.76
N ASP A 182 21.92 7.17 17.76
CA ASP A 182 22.10 6.09 16.78
C ASP A 182 23.29 6.41 15.86
N PRO A 183 24.25 5.49 15.66
CA PRO A 183 25.45 5.77 14.87
C PRO A 183 25.19 6.14 13.41
N GLU A 184 24.15 5.62 12.77
CA GLU A 184 23.86 5.92 11.36
C GLU A 184 23.08 7.23 11.23
N TYR A 185 22.05 7.44 12.05
CA TYR A 185 21.36 8.74 12.09
C TYR A 185 22.30 9.87 12.50
N ARG A 186 23.27 9.62 13.40
CA ARG A 186 24.23 10.63 13.81
C ARG A 186 25.12 11.09 12.66
N LYS A 187 25.51 10.19 11.73
CA LYS A 187 26.30 10.57 10.55
C LYS A 187 25.51 11.53 9.66
N ILE A 188 24.25 11.21 9.40
CA ILE A 188 23.34 12.02 8.58
C ILE A 188 23.06 13.36 9.27
N SER A 189 22.68 13.33 10.55
CA SER A 189 22.42 14.51 11.36
C SER A 189 23.63 15.44 11.42
N LYS A 190 24.84 14.89 11.58
CA LYS A 190 26.08 15.68 11.55
C LYS A 190 26.34 16.28 10.17
N HIS A 191 26.11 15.52 9.10
CA HIS A 191 26.24 16.04 7.76
C HIS A 191 25.28 17.22 7.51
N PHE A 192 24.01 17.08 7.90
CA PHE A 192 23.01 18.15 7.82
C PHE A 192 23.34 19.34 8.70
N HIS A 193 23.86 19.10 9.91
CA HIS A 193 24.32 20.17 10.80
C HIS A 193 25.45 20.99 10.17
N GLU A 194 26.45 20.33 9.59
CA GLU A 194 27.59 20.97 8.93
C GLU A 194 27.25 21.54 7.54
N ASN A 195 26.13 21.12 6.93
CA ASN A 195 25.72 21.49 5.58
C ASN A 195 24.20 21.82 5.53
N PRO A 196 23.76 22.98 6.05
CA PRO A 196 22.35 23.32 6.16
C PRO A 196 21.59 23.36 4.82
N GLU A 197 22.29 23.65 3.72
CA GLU A 197 21.69 23.62 2.37
C GLU A 197 21.33 22.19 1.92
N ALA A 198 22.16 21.20 2.28
CA ALA A 198 21.87 19.79 2.01
C ALA A 198 20.67 19.30 2.84
N PHE A 199 20.58 19.76 4.09
CA PHE A 199 19.42 19.52 4.93
C PHE A 199 18.13 20.11 4.34
N ALA A 200 18.17 21.37 3.91
CA ALA A 200 17.03 22.03 3.29
C ALA A 200 16.55 21.28 2.03
N ASP A 201 17.48 20.85 1.16
CA ASP A 201 17.15 20.08 -0.04
C ASP A 201 16.56 18.69 0.29
N ALA A 202 17.14 17.98 1.25
CA ALA A 202 16.63 16.68 1.68
C ALA A 202 15.23 16.82 2.31
N PHE A 203 15.02 17.82 3.16
CA PHE A 203 13.74 18.06 3.82
C PHE A 203 12.65 18.42 2.82
N GLN A 204 12.90 19.35 1.88
CA GLN A 204 11.87 19.72 0.89
C GLN A 204 11.43 18.52 0.04
N LYS A 205 12.37 17.65 -0.37
CA LYS A 205 12.09 16.46 -1.17
C LYS A 205 11.35 15.40 -0.36
N ALA A 206 11.79 15.13 0.86
CA ALA A 206 11.14 14.18 1.75
C ALA A 206 9.75 14.65 2.17
N TRP A 207 9.56 15.96 2.41
CA TRP A 207 8.26 16.56 2.69
C TRP A 207 7.32 16.47 1.49
N PHE A 208 7.82 16.75 0.28
CA PHE A 208 7.05 16.55 -0.94
C PHE A 208 6.63 15.08 -1.10
N LYS A 209 7.56 14.14 -0.96
CA LYS A 209 7.26 12.69 -0.98
C LYS A 209 6.22 12.30 0.08
N LEU A 210 6.37 12.77 1.32
CA LEU A 210 5.45 12.48 2.43
C LEU A 210 4.00 12.84 2.08
N LEU A 211 3.80 14.03 1.48
CA LEU A 211 2.47 14.55 1.15
C LEU A 211 1.87 14.00 -0.15
N HIS A 212 2.66 13.32 -0.98
CA HIS A 212 2.24 12.91 -2.33
C HIS A 212 2.45 11.42 -2.65
N ARG A 213 3.07 10.64 -1.75
CA ARG A 213 3.37 9.20 -1.96
C ARG A 213 2.15 8.32 -2.22
N ASP A 214 0.95 8.76 -1.83
CA ASP A 214 -0.33 8.05 -2.03
C ASP A 214 -1.18 8.64 -3.18
N MET A 215 -0.66 9.66 -3.87
CA MET A 215 -1.31 10.26 -5.04
C MET A 215 -1.12 9.43 -6.31
N GLY A 216 -0.32 8.36 -6.31
CA GLY A 216 -0.03 7.57 -7.50
C GLY A 216 0.80 8.32 -8.55
N PRO A 217 0.64 8.00 -9.85
CA PRO A 217 1.48 8.58 -10.90
C PRO A 217 1.22 10.09 -11.07
N LYS A 218 2.25 10.80 -11.54
CA LYS A 218 2.24 12.25 -11.74
C LYS A 218 1.11 12.75 -12.66
N SER A 219 0.55 11.91 -13.52
CA SER A 219 -0.62 12.26 -14.34
C SER A 219 -1.86 12.65 -13.52
N ARG A 220 -1.92 12.29 -12.23
CA ARG A 220 -3.00 12.68 -11.31
C ARG A 220 -2.78 14.05 -10.65
N TYR A 221 -1.60 14.65 -10.81
CA TYR A 221 -1.24 15.87 -10.10
C TYR A 221 -1.82 17.07 -10.86
N LEU A 222 -2.42 18.01 -10.13
CA LEU A 222 -3.15 19.15 -10.70
C LEU A 222 -2.64 20.46 -10.10
N GLY A 223 -2.68 21.53 -10.90
CA GLY A 223 -2.35 22.88 -10.47
C GLY A 223 -1.01 23.38 -11.00
N PRO A 224 -0.70 24.66 -10.77
CA PRO A 224 0.47 25.32 -11.34
C PRO A 224 1.79 24.98 -10.63
N ASP A 225 1.73 24.41 -9.42
CA ASP A 225 2.89 24.18 -8.55
C ASP A 225 3.38 22.72 -8.60
N VAL A 226 2.91 21.93 -9.58
CA VAL A 226 3.40 20.57 -9.81
C VAL A 226 4.86 20.64 -10.28
N PRO A 227 5.82 19.98 -9.60
CA PRO A 227 7.21 20.01 -10.02
C PRO A 227 7.41 19.42 -11.42
N ASP A 228 8.29 20.03 -12.21
CA ASP A 228 8.68 19.50 -13.53
C ASP A 228 9.46 18.19 -13.41
N GLU A 229 10.20 17.99 -12.32
CA GLU A 229 10.97 16.77 -12.02
C GLU A 229 10.05 15.55 -11.84
N ASP A 230 10.47 14.42 -12.39
CA ASP A 230 9.85 13.11 -12.12
C ASP A 230 10.69 12.40 -11.06
N PHE A 231 10.03 11.99 -9.98
CA PHE A 231 10.71 11.26 -8.91
C PHE A 231 10.53 9.76 -9.11
N ILE A 232 11.58 8.98 -8.85
CA ILE A 232 11.57 7.53 -9.01
C ILE A 232 10.45 6.84 -8.20
N TRP A 233 10.11 7.36 -7.02
CA TRP A 233 9.05 6.82 -6.16
C TRP A 233 7.63 7.05 -6.71
N GLN A 234 7.47 7.86 -7.76
CA GLN A 234 6.19 8.06 -8.48
C GLN A 234 5.94 6.95 -9.52
N ASP A 235 6.84 5.98 -9.64
CA ASP A 235 6.80 4.90 -10.63
C ASP A 235 6.56 5.43 -12.07
N PRO A 236 7.38 6.39 -12.56
CA PRO A 236 7.12 7.11 -13.81
C PRO A 236 6.96 6.18 -15.02
N VAL A 237 6.07 6.51 -15.95
CA VAL A 237 5.82 5.71 -17.16
C VAL A 237 5.82 6.64 -18.39
N PRO A 238 6.71 6.41 -19.37
CA PRO A 238 6.65 7.12 -20.65
C PRO A 238 5.31 6.89 -21.35
N ALA A 239 4.78 7.87 -22.08
CA ALA A 239 3.53 7.69 -22.81
C ALA A 239 3.68 6.71 -24.00
N GLY A 240 2.72 5.81 -24.18
CA GLY A 240 2.68 4.90 -25.32
C GLY A 240 2.03 5.48 -26.57
N SER A 241 2.25 4.82 -27.70
CA SER A 241 1.59 5.15 -28.97
C SER A 241 0.09 4.83 -28.92
N THR A 242 -0.73 5.68 -29.53
CA THR A 242 -2.17 5.44 -29.75
C THR A 242 -2.52 5.23 -31.22
N SER A 243 -1.54 5.29 -32.12
CA SER A 243 -1.75 5.37 -33.57
C SER A 243 -1.54 4.04 -34.32
N TYR A 244 -1.34 2.93 -33.62
CA TYR A 244 -1.15 1.62 -34.24
C TYR A 244 -2.49 0.95 -34.58
N ASP A 245 -2.45 -0.01 -35.50
CA ASP A 245 -3.64 -0.78 -35.89
C ASP A 245 -3.95 -1.85 -34.84
N VAL A 246 -4.88 -1.52 -33.94
CA VAL A 246 -5.34 -2.41 -32.86
C VAL A 246 -5.95 -3.70 -33.40
N ALA A 247 -6.68 -3.64 -34.52
CA ALA A 247 -7.33 -4.82 -35.09
C ALA A 247 -6.29 -5.78 -35.66
N ALA A 248 -5.32 -5.26 -36.43
CA ALA A 248 -4.25 -6.07 -36.99
C ALA A 248 -3.39 -6.74 -35.90
N LEU A 249 -3.05 -6.01 -34.83
CA LEU A 249 -2.31 -6.59 -33.71
C LEU A 249 -3.14 -7.66 -32.98
N LYS A 250 -4.43 -7.40 -32.74
CA LYS A 250 -5.33 -8.37 -32.09
C LYS A 250 -5.42 -9.68 -32.90
N ASP A 251 -5.54 -9.59 -34.22
CA ASP A 251 -5.56 -10.75 -35.11
C ASP A 251 -4.24 -11.53 -35.09
N ALA A 252 -3.11 -10.82 -35.07
CA ALA A 252 -1.79 -11.44 -34.92
C ALA A 252 -1.64 -12.19 -33.58
N ILE A 253 -2.15 -11.61 -32.48
CA ILE A 253 -2.17 -12.26 -31.17
C ILE A 253 -3.05 -13.53 -31.19
N LYS A 254 -4.25 -13.47 -31.77
CA LYS A 254 -5.13 -14.65 -31.92
C LYS A 254 -4.47 -15.76 -32.73
N GLY A 255 -3.64 -15.41 -33.71
CA GLY A 255 -2.86 -16.35 -34.53
C GLY A 255 -1.53 -16.83 -33.91
N SER A 256 -1.17 -16.37 -32.72
CA SER A 256 0.16 -16.60 -32.13
C SER A 256 0.38 -18.01 -31.54
N GLY A 257 -0.70 -18.76 -31.30
CA GLY A 257 -0.66 -20.07 -30.66
C GLY A 257 -0.58 -20.04 -29.13
N LEU A 258 -0.65 -18.86 -28.50
CA LEU A 258 -0.88 -18.74 -27.06
C LEU A 258 -2.27 -19.25 -26.69
N SER A 259 -2.38 -19.93 -25.55
CA SER A 259 -3.68 -20.38 -25.02
C SER A 259 -4.48 -19.23 -24.40
N ILE A 260 -5.80 -19.43 -24.29
CA ILE A 260 -6.71 -18.47 -23.61
C ILE A 260 -6.22 -18.21 -22.17
N ALA A 261 -5.93 -19.27 -21.41
CA ALA A 261 -5.46 -19.16 -20.04
C ALA A 261 -4.14 -18.37 -19.93
N GLU A 262 -3.17 -18.61 -20.81
CA GLU A 262 -1.89 -17.88 -20.82
C GLU A 262 -2.09 -16.37 -21.05
N MET A 263 -2.91 -16.01 -22.04
CA MET A 263 -3.18 -14.60 -22.36
C MET A 263 -3.96 -13.88 -21.25
N VAL A 264 -5.01 -14.52 -20.73
CA VAL A 264 -5.82 -13.95 -19.63
C VAL A 264 -5.00 -13.83 -18.36
N GLU A 265 -4.24 -14.87 -17.99
CA GLU A 265 -3.47 -14.86 -16.75
C GLU A 265 -2.32 -13.85 -16.80
N THR A 266 -1.63 -13.69 -17.94
CA THR A 266 -0.57 -12.67 -18.07
C THR A 266 -1.14 -11.25 -18.01
N ALA A 267 -2.26 -10.98 -18.69
CA ALA A 267 -2.91 -9.68 -18.58
C ALA A 267 -3.41 -9.38 -17.15
N TRP A 268 -4.00 -10.39 -16.49
CA TRP A 268 -4.40 -10.29 -15.09
C TRP A 268 -3.22 -10.06 -14.16
N ALA A 269 -2.13 -10.81 -14.31
CA ALA A 269 -0.92 -10.67 -13.50
C ALA A 269 -0.33 -9.26 -13.62
N SER A 270 -0.40 -8.65 -14.80
CA SER A 270 0.08 -7.29 -15.02
C SER A 270 -0.84 -6.27 -14.33
N ALA A 271 -2.13 -6.27 -14.65
CA ALA A 271 -3.08 -5.26 -14.19
C ALA A 271 -3.41 -5.39 -12.69
N SER A 272 -3.46 -6.61 -12.16
CA SER A 272 -3.88 -6.86 -10.77
C SER A 272 -2.84 -6.47 -9.73
N THR A 273 -1.68 -5.95 -10.12
CA THR A 273 -0.78 -5.28 -9.16
C THR A 273 -1.35 -3.96 -8.65
N PHE A 274 -2.32 -3.38 -9.37
CA PHE A 274 -2.99 -2.15 -8.96
C PHE A 274 -3.58 -2.24 -7.55
N ARG A 275 -3.47 -1.15 -6.81
CA ARG A 275 -4.21 -0.90 -5.57
C ARG A 275 -4.66 0.56 -5.47
N GLY A 276 -5.95 0.78 -5.24
CA GLY A 276 -6.55 2.11 -5.12
C GLY A 276 -6.23 2.81 -3.79
N SER A 277 -5.56 2.14 -2.85
CA SER A 277 -5.13 2.73 -1.58
C SER A 277 -4.11 3.85 -1.75
N ASP A 278 -3.16 3.68 -2.69
CA ASP A 278 -2.10 4.65 -3.01
C ASP A 278 -1.94 4.85 -4.54
N ASN A 279 -2.82 4.23 -5.34
CA ASN A 279 -2.84 4.32 -6.79
C ASN A 279 -1.56 3.82 -7.48
N ARG A 280 -0.82 2.91 -6.83
CA ARG A 280 0.34 2.22 -7.41
C ARG A 280 -0.03 0.92 -8.13
N GLY A 281 0.91 0.42 -8.93
CA GLY A 281 0.74 -0.79 -9.73
C GLY A 281 -0.15 -0.57 -10.96
N GLY A 282 -0.53 -1.68 -11.59
CA GLY A 282 -1.31 -1.69 -12.83
C GLY A 282 -0.51 -2.21 -14.03
N ALA A 283 -1.15 -2.22 -15.20
CA ALA A 283 -0.58 -2.75 -16.43
C ALA A 283 0.28 -1.74 -17.19
N ASN A 284 0.08 -0.44 -16.97
CA ASN A 284 0.85 0.62 -17.58
C ASN A 284 2.32 0.55 -17.12
N GLY A 285 3.24 0.71 -18.08
CA GLY A 285 4.67 0.54 -17.88
C GLY A 285 5.17 -0.87 -18.20
N ALA A 286 4.29 -1.87 -18.36
CA ALA A 286 4.65 -3.27 -18.58
C ALA A 286 5.72 -3.77 -17.59
N ARG A 287 5.64 -3.31 -16.33
CA ARG A 287 6.63 -3.67 -15.30
C ARG A 287 6.63 -5.16 -14.95
N ILE A 288 5.59 -5.90 -15.36
CA ILE A 288 5.58 -7.36 -15.29
C ILE A 288 6.77 -8.02 -16.00
N ARG A 289 7.37 -7.37 -17.02
CA ARG A 289 8.57 -7.87 -17.71
C ARG A 289 9.89 -7.48 -17.04
N LEU A 290 9.85 -6.63 -16.01
CA LEU A 290 11.01 -6.12 -15.29
C LEU A 290 11.14 -6.80 -13.92
N SER A 291 12.32 -6.72 -13.32
CA SER A 291 12.48 -7.14 -11.92
C SER A 291 11.86 -6.09 -10.98
N PRO A 292 11.24 -6.52 -9.86
CA PRO A 292 11.16 -7.91 -9.40
C PRO A 292 9.97 -8.70 -9.98
N GLN A 293 9.02 -8.07 -10.68
CA GLN A 293 7.74 -8.70 -11.03
C GLN A 293 7.86 -9.95 -11.92
N LYS A 294 8.84 -9.96 -12.84
CA LYS A 294 9.08 -11.09 -13.73
C LYS A 294 9.50 -12.36 -12.99
N ASP A 295 10.02 -12.21 -11.77
CA ASP A 295 10.57 -13.29 -10.94
C ASP A 295 9.61 -13.72 -9.82
N TRP A 296 8.46 -13.06 -9.66
CA TRP A 296 7.48 -13.41 -8.63
C TRP A 296 6.86 -14.78 -8.90
N GLU A 297 6.79 -15.61 -7.85
CA GLU A 297 6.24 -16.97 -7.92
C GLU A 297 4.80 -16.97 -8.45
N GLY A 298 3.97 -16.05 -7.96
CA GLY A 298 2.57 -15.91 -8.38
C GLY A 298 2.40 -15.56 -9.87
N ASN A 299 3.45 -15.06 -10.53
CA ASN A 299 3.45 -14.71 -11.95
C ASN A 299 3.94 -15.83 -12.87
N LYS A 300 4.26 -17.02 -12.32
CA LYS A 300 4.72 -18.20 -13.08
C LYS A 300 5.85 -17.85 -14.07
N PRO A 301 7.08 -17.51 -13.60
CA PRO A 301 8.12 -16.91 -14.43
C PRO A 301 8.42 -17.64 -15.76
N ALA A 302 8.36 -18.97 -15.79
CA ALA A 302 8.53 -19.76 -17.01
C ALA A 302 7.40 -19.55 -18.05
N GLN A 303 6.14 -19.54 -17.60
CA GLN A 303 4.99 -19.24 -18.46
C GLN A 303 5.02 -17.79 -18.92
N LEU A 304 5.31 -16.87 -18.00
CA LEU A 304 5.42 -15.44 -18.32
C LEU A 304 6.50 -15.18 -19.37
N SER A 305 7.69 -15.76 -19.21
CA SER A 305 8.78 -15.64 -20.19
C SER A 305 8.39 -16.16 -21.57
N LYS A 306 7.66 -17.29 -21.64
CA LYS A 306 7.12 -17.81 -22.91
C LYS A 306 6.16 -16.80 -23.56
N VAL A 307 5.20 -16.27 -22.79
CA VAL A 307 4.19 -15.33 -23.29
C VAL A 307 4.84 -14.03 -23.77
N LEU A 308 5.74 -13.45 -22.98
CA LEU A 308 6.47 -12.23 -23.34
C LEU A 308 7.35 -12.43 -24.59
N GLY A 309 8.00 -13.59 -24.73
CA GLY A 309 8.77 -13.94 -25.92
C GLY A 309 7.96 -14.00 -27.21
N VAL A 310 6.62 -14.08 -27.11
CA VAL A 310 5.69 -13.98 -28.26
C VAL A 310 5.13 -12.57 -28.40
N LEU A 311 4.74 -11.93 -27.30
CA LEU A 311 4.07 -10.62 -27.33
C LEU A 311 5.02 -9.46 -27.63
N GLU A 312 6.27 -9.48 -27.15
CA GLU A 312 7.23 -8.38 -27.39
C GLU A 312 7.55 -8.18 -28.89
N PRO A 313 7.86 -9.24 -29.68
CA PRO A 313 8.05 -9.07 -31.12
C PRO A 313 6.80 -8.59 -31.86
N LEU A 314 5.60 -8.97 -31.40
CA LEU A 314 4.34 -8.49 -31.97
C LEU A 314 4.12 -7.00 -31.67
N ALA A 315 4.43 -6.57 -30.45
CA ALA A 315 4.38 -5.16 -30.06
C ALA A 315 5.28 -4.32 -30.97
N GLU A 316 6.54 -4.74 -31.14
CA GLU A 316 7.51 -4.07 -32.01
C GLU A 316 7.04 -4.02 -33.48
N ALA A 317 6.60 -5.16 -34.03
CA ALA A 317 6.18 -5.27 -35.43
C ALA A 317 4.97 -4.38 -35.76
N HIS A 318 4.12 -4.10 -34.79
CA HIS A 318 2.92 -3.26 -34.97
C HIS A 318 3.10 -1.82 -34.45
N GLY A 319 4.25 -1.47 -33.88
CA GLY A 319 4.48 -0.14 -33.29
C GLY A 319 3.61 0.14 -32.06
N ALA A 320 3.23 -0.90 -31.33
CA ALA A 320 2.51 -0.82 -30.05
C ALA A 320 3.49 -0.96 -28.88
N SER A 321 3.08 -0.54 -27.68
CA SER A 321 3.81 -0.86 -26.46
C SER A 321 3.59 -2.31 -26.04
N VAL A 322 4.54 -2.86 -25.29
CA VAL A 322 4.39 -4.18 -24.66
C VAL A 322 3.22 -4.15 -23.67
N ALA A 323 3.05 -3.05 -22.93
CA ALA A 323 1.96 -2.87 -21.97
C ALA A 323 0.57 -3.00 -22.61
N ASP A 324 0.34 -2.31 -23.74
CA ASP A 324 -0.92 -2.42 -24.46
C ASP A 324 -1.08 -3.79 -25.12
N THR A 325 0.01 -4.38 -25.63
CA THR A 325 -0.02 -5.72 -26.24
C THR A 325 -0.42 -6.81 -25.24
N ILE A 326 0.07 -6.73 -24.00
CA ILE A 326 -0.34 -7.63 -22.90
C ILE A 326 -1.84 -7.52 -22.61
N VAL A 327 -2.35 -6.30 -22.43
CA VAL A 327 -3.78 -6.09 -22.14
C VAL A 327 -4.66 -6.51 -23.32
N LEU A 328 -4.22 -6.19 -24.55
CA LEU A 328 -4.92 -6.57 -25.77
C LEU A 328 -4.96 -8.10 -25.96
N ALA A 329 -3.91 -8.82 -25.55
CA ALA A 329 -3.91 -10.28 -25.57
C ALA A 329 -4.98 -10.87 -24.64
N GLY A 330 -5.11 -10.34 -23.43
CA GLY A 330 -6.21 -10.73 -22.53
C GLY A 330 -7.59 -10.43 -23.12
N CYS A 331 -7.77 -9.27 -23.78
CA CYS A 331 -9.01 -8.94 -24.48
C CYS A 331 -9.30 -9.94 -25.62
N ALA A 332 -8.31 -10.24 -26.45
CA ALA A 332 -8.42 -11.20 -27.54
C ALA A 332 -8.82 -12.60 -27.05
N ALA A 333 -8.25 -13.04 -25.94
CA ALA A 333 -8.56 -14.32 -25.32
C ALA A 333 -10.01 -14.39 -24.81
N ILE A 334 -10.51 -13.32 -24.20
CA ILE A 334 -11.90 -13.25 -23.73
C ILE A 334 -12.88 -13.21 -24.92
N GLU A 335 -12.54 -12.50 -26.00
CA GLU A 335 -13.33 -12.54 -27.24
C GLU A 335 -13.39 -13.95 -27.83
N MET A 336 -12.26 -14.69 -27.82
CA MET A 336 -12.22 -16.09 -28.24
C MET A 336 -13.07 -17.00 -27.34
N ALA A 337 -13.05 -16.76 -26.03
CA ALA A 337 -13.76 -17.56 -25.03
C ALA A 337 -15.28 -17.30 -24.99
N SER A 338 -15.70 -16.08 -25.35
CA SER A 338 -17.09 -15.62 -25.20
C SER A 338 -17.83 -15.37 -26.52
N GLY A 339 -17.10 -15.10 -27.60
CA GLY A 339 -17.65 -14.61 -28.86
C GLY A 339 -18.14 -13.16 -28.80
N ALA A 340 -17.95 -12.44 -27.69
CA ALA A 340 -18.35 -11.05 -27.51
C ALA A 340 -17.14 -10.11 -27.56
N ASP A 341 -17.33 -8.91 -28.11
CA ASP A 341 -16.28 -7.89 -28.21
C ASP A 341 -15.87 -7.35 -26.84
N VAL A 342 -14.56 -7.17 -26.64
CA VAL A 342 -14.00 -6.61 -25.40
C VAL A 342 -13.44 -5.21 -25.66
N PRO A 343 -13.97 -4.17 -25.00
CA PRO A 343 -13.42 -2.82 -25.07
C PRO A 343 -11.92 -2.76 -24.75
N PHE A 344 -11.18 -2.00 -25.55
CA PHE A 344 -9.75 -1.78 -25.37
C PHE A 344 -9.40 -0.32 -25.65
N SER A 345 -8.51 0.25 -24.85
CA SER A 345 -8.03 1.64 -25.00
C SER A 345 -6.50 1.65 -25.04
N PRO A 346 -5.87 2.07 -26.16
CA PRO A 346 -4.41 2.15 -26.27
C PRO A 346 -3.84 3.35 -25.48
N GLY A 347 -2.52 3.46 -25.45
CA GLY A 347 -1.77 4.57 -24.88
C GLY A 347 -0.95 4.21 -23.63
N ARG A 348 -0.96 2.96 -23.17
CA ARG A 348 -0.02 2.53 -22.12
C ARG A 348 1.38 2.55 -22.70
N GLY A 349 2.37 2.98 -21.92
CA GLY A 349 3.76 2.91 -22.35
C GLY A 349 4.55 1.84 -21.63
N ASP A 350 5.84 1.78 -21.96
CA ASP A 350 6.77 0.80 -21.45
C ASP A 350 7.81 1.51 -20.57
N ALA A 351 7.80 1.21 -19.27
CA ALA A 351 8.82 1.66 -18.32
C ALA A 351 10.10 0.85 -18.50
N THR A 352 11.21 1.37 -17.97
CA THR A 352 12.53 0.71 -17.96
C THR A 352 13.01 0.53 -16.52
N ASP A 353 14.19 -0.08 -16.34
CA ASP A 353 14.79 -0.25 -15.01
C ASP A 353 15.07 1.11 -14.34
N GLU A 354 15.43 2.14 -15.10
CA GLU A 354 15.64 3.50 -14.58
C GLU A 354 14.36 4.14 -14.03
N HIS A 355 13.20 3.66 -14.48
CA HIS A 355 11.89 4.10 -14.00
C HIS A 355 11.34 3.21 -12.87
N THR A 356 12.12 2.21 -12.39
CA THR A 356 11.61 1.17 -11.50
C THR A 356 12.52 0.97 -10.29
N ASP A 357 12.05 1.40 -9.12
CA ASP A 357 12.67 1.08 -7.84
C ASP A 357 12.23 -0.33 -7.39
N GLY A 358 13.11 -1.32 -7.60
CA GLY A 358 12.81 -2.72 -7.31
C GLY A 358 12.40 -3.00 -5.86
N ASP A 359 13.01 -2.31 -4.89
CA ASP A 359 12.71 -2.49 -3.46
C ASP A 359 11.31 -1.94 -3.14
N SER A 360 10.96 -0.79 -3.72
CA SER A 360 9.62 -0.21 -3.60
C SER A 360 8.52 -1.08 -4.22
N PHE A 361 8.84 -1.83 -5.28
CA PHE A 361 7.89 -2.75 -5.93
C PHE A 361 7.69 -4.07 -5.16
N ALA A 362 8.57 -4.45 -4.23
CA ALA A 362 8.40 -5.67 -3.43
C ALA A 362 7.08 -5.69 -2.63
N TYR A 363 6.58 -4.53 -2.20
CA TYR A 363 5.29 -4.38 -1.51
C TYR A 363 4.06 -4.58 -2.39
N LEU A 364 4.25 -4.76 -3.70
CA LEU A 364 3.20 -5.11 -4.66
C LEU A 364 3.21 -6.61 -5.01
N GLU A 365 4.18 -7.40 -4.49
CA GLU A 365 4.21 -8.84 -4.71
C GLU A 365 2.94 -9.49 -4.13
N PRO A 366 2.12 -10.18 -4.95
CA PRO A 366 0.95 -10.85 -4.45
C PRO A 366 1.36 -12.10 -3.67
N VAL A 367 1.25 -12.05 -2.34
CA VAL A 367 1.43 -13.23 -1.47
C VAL A 367 0.21 -14.15 -1.45
N SER A 368 -0.93 -13.62 -1.85
CA SER A 368 -2.21 -14.30 -2.07
C SER A 368 -2.89 -13.66 -3.28
N CYS A 369 -3.50 -14.48 -4.13
CA CYS A 369 -4.33 -14.00 -5.23
C CYS A 369 -5.45 -15.00 -5.50
N GLY A 370 -6.57 -14.86 -4.78
CA GLY A 370 -7.73 -15.75 -4.91
C GLY A 370 -8.30 -15.84 -6.33
N PHE A 371 -8.21 -14.76 -7.12
CA PHE A 371 -8.55 -14.74 -8.55
C PHE A 371 -7.74 -15.75 -9.38
N ARG A 372 -6.48 -16.01 -9.01
CA ARG A 372 -5.59 -17.02 -9.63
C ARG A 372 -5.48 -18.31 -8.81
N ASN A 373 -6.29 -18.46 -7.76
CA ASN A 373 -6.19 -19.55 -6.77
C ASN A 373 -4.85 -19.65 -6.04
N PHE A 374 -4.03 -18.59 -6.07
CA PHE A 374 -2.66 -18.61 -5.58
C PHE A 374 -2.57 -18.25 -4.10
N LEU A 375 -1.74 -18.99 -3.36
CA LEU A 375 -1.39 -18.72 -1.98
C LEU A 375 0.05 -19.17 -1.75
N LYS A 376 0.97 -18.22 -1.49
CA LYS A 376 2.41 -18.49 -1.36
C LYS A 376 2.72 -19.41 -0.18
N GLN A 377 2.02 -19.22 0.94
CA GLN A 377 2.09 -20.07 2.13
C GLN A 377 0.82 -19.91 2.98
N ASN A 378 0.66 -20.73 4.01
CA ASN A 378 -0.42 -20.50 4.98
C ASN A 378 -0.12 -19.25 5.83
N TYR A 379 -1.10 -18.36 5.93
CA TYR A 379 -1.05 -17.17 6.78
C TYR A 379 -2.03 -17.30 7.96
N ALA A 380 -1.93 -16.39 8.93
CA ALA A 380 -2.88 -16.31 10.03
C ALA A 380 -4.28 -15.88 9.58
N VAL A 381 -4.35 -15.01 8.56
CA VAL A 381 -5.59 -14.55 7.93
C VAL A 381 -6.11 -15.60 6.95
N MET A 382 -7.44 -15.77 6.89
CA MET A 382 -8.04 -16.78 6.02
C MET A 382 -7.92 -16.37 4.54
N PRO A 383 -7.65 -17.31 3.61
CA PRO A 383 -7.52 -17.01 2.18
C PRO A 383 -8.67 -16.19 1.59
N GLU A 384 -9.93 -16.51 1.89
CA GLU A 384 -11.10 -15.78 1.39
C GLU A 384 -11.18 -14.33 1.90
N GLU A 385 -10.64 -14.04 3.09
CA GLU A 385 -10.53 -12.67 3.63
C GLU A 385 -9.43 -11.90 2.90
N MET A 386 -8.30 -12.54 2.59
CA MET A 386 -7.24 -11.95 1.75
C MET A 386 -7.73 -11.65 0.33
N MET A 387 -8.61 -12.49 -0.22
CA MET A 387 -9.24 -12.23 -1.52
C MET A 387 -10.21 -11.05 -1.45
N LEU A 388 -10.98 -10.93 -0.37
CA LEU A 388 -11.86 -9.78 -0.14
C LEU A 388 -11.07 -8.48 0.00
N ASP A 389 -9.97 -8.49 0.75
CA ASP A 389 -9.02 -7.38 0.85
C ASP A 389 -8.47 -7.00 -0.53
N LYS A 390 -8.00 -7.98 -1.32
CA LYS A 390 -7.54 -7.71 -2.69
C LYS A 390 -8.63 -7.14 -3.58
N ALA A 391 -9.87 -7.60 -3.45
CA ALA A 391 -11.00 -7.05 -4.20
C ALA A 391 -11.26 -5.58 -3.83
N GLN A 392 -11.13 -5.23 -2.54
CA GLN A 392 -11.22 -3.84 -2.07
C GLN A 392 -10.12 -2.97 -2.68
N LEU A 393 -8.86 -3.44 -2.70
CA LEU A 393 -7.74 -2.71 -3.32
C LEU A 393 -7.96 -2.49 -4.82
N LEU A 394 -8.62 -3.42 -5.51
CA LEU A 394 -8.98 -3.28 -6.93
C LEU A 394 -10.26 -2.44 -7.14
N GLY A 395 -10.88 -1.92 -6.07
CA GLY A 395 -12.13 -1.18 -6.12
C GLY A 395 -13.34 -2.01 -6.56
N LEU A 396 -13.29 -3.33 -6.41
CA LEU A 396 -14.33 -4.26 -6.85
C LEU A 396 -15.44 -4.39 -5.81
N SER A 397 -16.68 -4.38 -6.30
CA SER A 397 -17.86 -4.80 -5.54
C SER A 397 -17.94 -6.33 -5.43
N ALA A 398 -18.76 -6.83 -4.50
CA ALA A 398 -18.97 -8.27 -4.35
C ALA A 398 -19.50 -8.97 -5.62
N PRO A 399 -20.40 -8.38 -6.42
CA PRO A 399 -20.77 -8.93 -7.73
C PRO A 399 -19.62 -8.99 -8.73
N GLU A 400 -18.81 -7.92 -8.83
CA GLU A 400 -17.65 -7.89 -9.74
C GLU A 400 -16.60 -8.93 -9.34
N MET A 401 -16.30 -9.05 -8.04
CA MET A 401 -15.42 -10.10 -7.52
C MET A 401 -15.95 -11.50 -7.87
N THR A 402 -17.26 -11.74 -7.69
CA THR A 402 -17.90 -13.03 -7.99
C THR A 402 -17.76 -13.41 -9.46
N VAL A 403 -18.09 -12.50 -10.39
CA VAL A 403 -17.99 -12.82 -11.82
C VAL A 403 -16.55 -13.03 -12.25
N LEU A 404 -15.61 -12.23 -11.74
CA LEU A 404 -14.19 -12.36 -12.08
C LEU A 404 -13.64 -13.72 -11.64
N VAL A 405 -13.91 -14.17 -10.42
CA VAL A 405 -13.47 -15.50 -9.97
C VAL A 405 -14.08 -16.60 -10.85
N GLY A 406 -15.39 -16.56 -11.07
CA GLY A 406 -16.07 -17.58 -11.88
C GLY A 406 -15.56 -17.64 -13.32
N GLY A 407 -15.38 -16.49 -13.97
CA GLY A 407 -14.91 -16.42 -15.35
C GLY A 407 -13.44 -16.76 -15.52
N LEU A 408 -12.58 -16.36 -14.57
CA LEU A 408 -11.18 -16.76 -14.57
C LEU A 408 -11.05 -18.29 -14.42
N ARG A 409 -11.81 -18.90 -13.52
CA ARG A 409 -11.87 -20.37 -13.40
C ARG A 409 -12.41 -21.03 -14.67
N ALA A 410 -13.48 -20.49 -15.26
CA ALA A 410 -14.06 -21.02 -16.50
C ALA A 410 -13.05 -21.04 -17.67
N MET A 411 -12.17 -20.03 -17.73
CA MET A 411 -11.10 -19.90 -18.73
C MET A 411 -9.76 -20.53 -18.29
N GLY A 412 -9.77 -21.44 -17.31
CA GLY A 412 -8.60 -22.24 -16.95
C GLY A 412 -7.57 -21.54 -16.04
N VAL A 413 -7.88 -20.37 -15.46
CA VAL A 413 -6.96 -19.64 -14.60
C VAL A 413 -7.01 -20.18 -13.17
N SER A 414 -5.96 -20.92 -12.80
CA SER A 414 -5.69 -21.39 -11.44
C SER A 414 -4.18 -21.67 -11.30
N SER A 415 -3.64 -21.57 -10.08
CA SER A 415 -2.24 -21.87 -9.82
C SER A 415 -1.94 -23.36 -9.74
N ASP A 416 -2.94 -24.18 -9.37
CA ASP A 416 -2.76 -25.62 -9.12
C ASP A 416 -3.98 -26.48 -9.50
N GLU A 417 -4.68 -26.08 -10.56
CA GLU A 417 -5.83 -26.77 -11.17
C GLU A 417 -7.11 -26.86 -10.31
N ARG A 418 -7.02 -26.59 -9.00
CA ARG A 418 -8.21 -26.57 -8.12
C ARG A 418 -9.18 -25.48 -8.57
N GLY A 419 -10.47 -25.75 -8.43
CA GLY A 419 -11.55 -24.86 -8.88
C GLY A 419 -11.79 -24.86 -10.40
N LEU A 420 -10.97 -25.55 -11.20
CA LEU A 420 -11.21 -25.71 -12.64
C LEU A 420 -12.18 -26.87 -12.87
N TRP A 421 -13.44 -26.56 -13.13
CA TRP A 421 -14.51 -27.56 -13.34
C TRP A 421 -15.16 -27.50 -14.73
N SER A 422 -14.66 -26.62 -15.60
CA SER A 422 -15.11 -26.41 -16.98
C SER A 422 -14.13 -27.01 -18.00
N ASP A 423 -14.34 -26.73 -19.28
CA ASP A 423 -13.41 -27.08 -20.36
C ASP A 423 -12.11 -26.26 -20.37
N GLY A 424 -12.04 -25.18 -19.56
CA GLY A 424 -10.90 -24.27 -19.47
C GLY A 424 -10.74 -23.31 -20.64
N THR A 425 -11.68 -23.26 -21.58
CA THR A 425 -11.59 -22.47 -22.83
C THR A 425 -12.79 -21.57 -23.08
N SER A 426 -13.93 -21.85 -22.44
CA SER A 426 -15.18 -21.10 -22.62
C SER A 426 -15.41 -20.13 -21.46
N LEU A 427 -15.87 -18.91 -21.76
CA LEU A 427 -16.40 -18.00 -20.73
C LEU A 427 -17.86 -18.35 -20.48
N ASP A 428 -18.12 -19.21 -19.51
CA ASP A 428 -19.45 -19.70 -19.20
C ASP A 428 -19.78 -19.70 -17.69
N THR A 429 -21.04 -20.02 -17.36
CA THR A 429 -21.56 -20.04 -15.98
C THR A 429 -21.34 -21.38 -15.28
N SER A 430 -20.56 -22.32 -15.86
CA SER A 430 -20.41 -23.68 -15.34
C SER A 430 -19.82 -23.70 -13.94
N PHE A 431 -18.91 -22.77 -13.60
CA PHE A 431 -18.36 -22.64 -12.26
C PHE A 431 -19.46 -22.53 -11.19
N PHE A 432 -20.44 -21.64 -11.38
CA PHE A 432 -21.50 -21.41 -10.39
C PHE A 432 -22.48 -22.57 -10.30
N SER A 433 -22.94 -23.08 -11.45
CA SER A 433 -23.85 -24.24 -11.47
C SER A 433 -23.19 -25.49 -10.84
N THR A 434 -21.89 -25.67 -11.05
CA THR A 434 -21.11 -26.77 -10.47
C THR A 434 -20.88 -26.58 -8.97
N LEU A 435 -20.60 -25.36 -8.53
CA LEU A 435 -20.44 -25.02 -7.12
C LEU A 435 -21.70 -25.32 -6.31
N LEU A 436 -22.86 -25.00 -6.87
CA LEU A 436 -24.16 -25.07 -6.21
C LEU A 436 -24.84 -26.44 -6.35
N ASP A 437 -24.18 -27.42 -6.98
CA ASP A 437 -24.68 -28.78 -7.12
C ASP A 437 -24.80 -29.48 -5.76
N MET A 438 -26.04 -29.68 -5.33
CA MET A 438 -26.36 -30.30 -4.05
C MET A 438 -26.10 -31.81 -4.02
N ASN A 439 -25.85 -32.46 -5.17
CA ASN A 439 -25.47 -33.87 -5.21
C ASN A 439 -24.06 -34.13 -4.67
N VAL A 440 -23.28 -33.08 -4.43
CA VAL A 440 -21.91 -33.16 -3.94
C VAL A 440 -21.83 -32.78 -2.45
N ALA A 441 -20.97 -33.48 -1.72
CA ALA A 441 -20.55 -33.14 -0.37
C ALA A 441 -19.05 -32.77 -0.36
N TRP A 442 -18.70 -31.69 0.33
CA TRP A 442 -17.32 -31.20 0.44
C TRP A 442 -16.73 -31.58 1.80
N THR A 443 -15.50 -32.09 1.77
CA THR A 443 -14.72 -32.43 2.97
C THR A 443 -13.36 -31.75 2.92
N PRO A 444 -12.89 -31.11 4.00
CA PRO A 444 -11.55 -30.52 4.03
C PRO A 444 -10.46 -31.59 3.92
N THR A 445 -9.44 -31.29 3.13
CA THR A 445 -8.21 -32.10 3.00
C THR A 445 -6.96 -31.34 3.46
N GLY A 446 -7.10 -30.05 3.78
CA GLY A 446 -6.05 -29.19 4.34
C GLY A 446 -6.61 -27.82 4.74
N SER A 447 -5.72 -26.88 5.08
CA SER A 447 -6.09 -25.50 5.46
C SER A 447 -6.85 -24.76 4.37
N ASN A 448 -6.37 -24.87 3.13
CA ASN A 448 -6.95 -24.24 1.94
C ASN A 448 -7.27 -25.27 0.85
N SER A 449 -7.77 -26.47 1.22
CA SER A 449 -8.01 -27.56 0.27
C SER A 449 -9.22 -28.41 0.66
N TYR A 450 -10.02 -28.75 -0.34
CA TYR A 450 -11.25 -29.54 -0.19
C TYR A 450 -11.41 -30.55 -1.31
N GLN A 451 -11.98 -31.71 -0.96
CA GLN A 451 -12.40 -32.75 -1.89
C GLN A 451 -13.92 -32.82 -1.92
N ALA A 452 -14.47 -32.78 -3.12
CA ALA A 452 -15.88 -33.03 -3.37
C ALA A 452 -16.12 -34.52 -3.64
N LYS A 453 -17.15 -35.09 -3.01
CA LYS A 453 -17.63 -36.45 -3.24
C LYS A 453 -19.09 -36.46 -3.64
N ASP A 454 -19.44 -37.31 -4.59
CA ASP A 454 -20.83 -37.58 -4.92
C ASP A 454 -21.53 -38.20 -3.69
N ARG A 455 -22.68 -37.65 -3.30
CA ARG A 455 -23.39 -38.06 -2.08
C ARG A 455 -23.95 -39.47 -2.15
N SER A 456 -24.24 -39.96 -3.35
CA SER A 456 -24.89 -41.26 -3.54
C SER A 456 -23.90 -42.42 -3.62
N THR A 457 -22.75 -42.18 -4.27
CA THR A 457 -21.73 -43.18 -4.56
C THR A 457 -20.51 -43.05 -3.67
N GLY A 458 -20.26 -41.87 -3.10
CA GLY A 458 -19.04 -41.54 -2.35
C GLY A 458 -17.80 -41.36 -3.22
N ALA A 459 -17.94 -41.37 -4.55
CA ALA A 459 -16.85 -41.20 -5.50
C ALA A 459 -16.31 -39.77 -5.48
N ASP A 460 -14.99 -39.62 -5.64
CA ASP A 460 -14.34 -38.30 -5.78
C ASP A 460 -14.77 -37.65 -7.11
N VAL A 461 -15.13 -36.36 -7.04
CA VAL A 461 -15.68 -35.62 -8.19
C VAL A 461 -14.77 -34.49 -8.63
N ARG A 462 -14.35 -33.63 -7.69
CA ARG A 462 -13.59 -32.40 -7.98
C ARG A 462 -12.90 -31.86 -6.72
N THR A 463 -12.00 -30.90 -6.90
CA THR A 463 -11.24 -30.25 -5.82
C THR A 463 -11.43 -28.75 -5.85
N ALA A 464 -11.22 -28.12 -4.69
CA ALA A 464 -11.42 -26.68 -4.49
C ALA A 464 -10.52 -26.14 -3.39
N THR A 465 -10.39 -24.82 -3.35
CA THR A 465 -9.84 -24.07 -2.21
C THR A 465 -10.94 -23.29 -1.49
N ARG A 466 -10.56 -22.55 -0.45
CA ARG A 466 -11.47 -21.61 0.21
C ARG A 466 -11.88 -20.47 -0.71
N TYR A 467 -10.98 -20.03 -1.61
CA TYR A 467 -11.29 -19.01 -2.62
C TYR A 467 -12.46 -19.42 -3.51
N ASP A 468 -12.58 -20.72 -3.80
CA ASP A 468 -13.68 -21.24 -4.62
C ASP A 468 -14.95 -21.47 -3.79
N LEU A 469 -14.82 -22.13 -2.62
CA LEU A 469 -16.00 -22.55 -1.83
C LEU A 469 -16.68 -21.42 -1.05
N VAL A 470 -16.02 -20.29 -0.81
CA VAL A 470 -16.63 -19.16 -0.10
C VAL A 470 -17.90 -18.67 -0.80
N PHE A 471 -17.95 -18.73 -2.13
CA PHE A 471 -19.11 -18.36 -2.94
C PHE A 471 -20.30 -19.33 -2.80
N GLY A 472 -20.09 -20.53 -2.25
CA GLY A 472 -21.15 -21.49 -1.95
C GLY A 472 -21.59 -21.46 -0.48
N SER A 473 -20.86 -20.71 0.37
CA SER A 473 -20.95 -20.76 1.84
C SER A 473 -21.41 -19.45 2.45
N ASN A 474 -20.74 -18.33 2.14
CA ASN A 474 -21.15 -17.01 2.62
C ASN A 474 -22.53 -16.67 2.03
N SER A 475 -23.49 -16.29 2.87
CA SER A 475 -24.89 -16.14 2.45
C SER A 475 -25.10 -15.06 1.38
N GLN A 476 -24.31 -13.97 1.41
CA GLN A 476 -24.39 -12.91 0.40
C GLN A 476 -23.72 -13.34 -0.90
N LEU A 477 -22.49 -13.89 -0.84
CA LEU A 477 -21.79 -14.36 -2.03
C LEU A 477 -22.53 -15.51 -2.71
N ARG A 478 -23.16 -16.39 -1.92
CA ARG A 478 -24.02 -17.45 -2.43
C ARG A 478 -25.24 -16.90 -3.17
N ALA A 479 -25.91 -15.89 -2.63
CA ALA A 479 -27.03 -15.26 -3.32
C ALA A 479 -26.61 -14.67 -4.68
N ILE A 480 -25.40 -14.10 -4.77
CA ILE A 480 -24.85 -13.60 -6.04
C ILE A 480 -24.51 -14.75 -6.99
N ALA A 481 -23.87 -15.81 -6.49
CA ALA A 481 -23.54 -17.00 -7.28
C ALA A 481 -24.82 -17.68 -7.84
N GLU A 482 -25.89 -17.71 -7.06
CA GLU A 482 -27.20 -18.24 -7.48
C GLU A 482 -27.78 -17.47 -8.65
N VAL A 483 -27.58 -16.14 -8.75
CA VAL A 483 -27.98 -15.36 -9.94
C VAL A 483 -27.26 -15.87 -11.18
N TYR A 484 -25.92 -15.95 -11.15
CA TYR A 484 -25.16 -16.37 -12.34
C TYR A 484 -25.30 -17.86 -12.66
N ALA A 485 -25.77 -18.69 -11.72
CA ALA A 485 -26.09 -20.09 -11.98
C ALA A 485 -27.44 -20.30 -12.69
N GLN A 486 -28.29 -19.28 -12.82
CA GLN A 486 -29.58 -19.40 -13.51
C GLN A 486 -29.38 -19.61 -15.02
N ASN A 487 -30.25 -20.41 -15.63
CA ASN A 487 -30.16 -20.79 -17.05
C ASN A 487 -30.29 -19.60 -18.02
N ASP A 488 -30.91 -18.49 -17.59
CA ASP A 488 -31.18 -17.28 -18.35
C ASP A 488 -30.16 -16.15 -18.14
N ASN A 489 -29.12 -16.37 -17.32
CA ASN A 489 -28.13 -15.35 -16.98
C ASN A 489 -26.76 -15.52 -17.69
N LYS A 490 -26.68 -16.35 -18.73
CA LYS A 490 -25.42 -16.53 -19.49
C LYS A 490 -24.91 -15.23 -20.13
N ASP A 491 -25.77 -14.53 -20.87
CA ASP A 491 -25.39 -13.27 -21.53
C ASP A 491 -25.07 -12.18 -20.51
N LYS A 492 -25.81 -12.16 -19.40
CA LYS A 492 -25.54 -11.28 -18.26
C LYS A 492 -24.17 -11.55 -17.66
N PHE A 493 -23.82 -12.81 -17.42
CA PHE A 493 -22.52 -13.20 -16.87
C PHE A 493 -21.37 -12.75 -17.78
N VAL A 494 -21.47 -12.98 -19.10
CA VAL A 494 -20.46 -12.54 -20.06
C VAL A 494 -20.30 -11.02 -20.04
N ALA A 495 -21.41 -10.28 -20.09
CA ALA A 495 -21.39 -8.82 -20.06
C ALA A 495 -20.79 -8.27 -18.76
N ASP A 496 -21.20 -8.80 -17.61
CA ASP A 496 -20.72 -8.37 -16.29
C ASP A 496 -19.23 -8.75 -16.09
N PHE A 497 -18.80 -9.91 -16.58
CA PHE A 497 -17.40 -10.32 -16.57
C PHE A 497 -16.54 -9.36 -17.41
N ILE A 498 -16.96 -9.05 -18.63
CA ILE A 498 -16.24 -8.11 -19.51
C ILE A 498 -16.16 -6.72 -18.88
N ALA A 499 -17.25 -6.25 -18.25
CA ALA A 499 -17.26 -4.97 -17.55
C ALA A 499 -16.25 -4.96 -16.38
N ALA A 500 -16.26 -5.99 -15.53
CA ALA A 500 -15.35 -6.10 -14.40
C ALA A 500 -13.89 -6.29 -14.85
N TRP A 501 -13.65 -7.06 -15.92
CA TRP A 501 -12.34 -7.22 -16.54
C TRP A 501 -11.78 -5.86 -17.00
N ASN A 502 -12.57 -5.11 -17.77
CA ASN A 502 -12.17 -3.80 -18.28
C ASN A 502 -11.92 -2.78 -17.18
N LYS A 503 -12.67 -2.86 -16.07
CA LYS A 503 -12.41 -2.05 -14.88
C LYS A 503 -11.01 -2.30 -14.33
N VAL A 504 -10.62 -3.56 -14.15
CA VAL A 504 -9.27 -3.92 -13.66
C VAL A 504 -8.19 -3.52 -14.67
N MET A 505 -8.39 -3.81 -15.96
CA MET A 505 -7.41 -3.48 -17.00
C MET A 505 -7.14 -1.97 -17.12
N ASN A 506 -8.11 -1.13 -16.77
CA ASN A 506 -8.00 0.33 -16.86
C ASN A 506 -7.84 1.03 -15.51
N ALA A 507 -7.57 0.29 -14.43
CA ALA A 507 -7.52 0.85 -13.08
C ALA A 507 -6.40 1.92 -12.90
N ASP A 508 -5.35 1.87 -13.71
CA ASP A 508 -4.22 2.80 -13.72
C ASP A 508 -4.23 3.81 -14.89
N ARG A 509 -5.37 3.92 -15.59
CA ARG A 509 -5.54 4.82 -16.74
C ARG A 509 -6.13 6.15 -16.29
N PHE A 510 -5.32 6.92 -15.55
CA PHE A 510 -5.67 8.20 -14.94
C PHE A 510 -5.82 9.37 -15.92
#